data_AF-J2KCM0-F1
#
_entry.id   AF-J2KCM0-F1
#
_cell.length_a   1.000
_cell.length_b   1.000
_cell.length_c   1.000
_cell.angle_alpha   90.00
_cell.angle_beta   90.00
_cell.angle_gamma   90.00
#
_symmetry.space_group_name_H-M   'P 1'
#
loop_
_entity.id
_entity.type
_entity.pdbx_description
1 polymer ?
#
loop_
_entity_poly.entity_id
_entity_poly.type
_entity_poly.pdbx_seq_one_letter_code
_entity_poly.pdbx_strand_id
1 'polypeptide(L)'
;MGVFIIKRVFTLNYKKKLVIVGIIKNVDEKNVNNSNSLVINNNVNLPIQELNESLIEGKTYQAFTFDLDTIDEDLLQDIIKLKEGQEIKIIYRLD
;
A
#
# COMPACT_ATOMS: atom_id res chain seq x y z
N MET A 1 8.26 -9.36 -9.17
CA MET A 1 6.93 -8.90 -8.70
C MET A 1 6.71 -9.44 -7.31
N GLY A 2 6.19 -8.63 -6.38
CA GLY A 2 5.89 -9.05 -5.02
C GLY A 2 4.39 -9.14 -4.75
N VAL A 3 4.05 -9.76 -3.62
CA VAL A 3 2.68 -9.80 -3.11
C VAL A 3 2.65 -9.03 -1.80
N PHE A 4 1.71 -8.09 -1.68
CA PHE A 4 1.40 -7.42 -0.43
C PHE A 4 0.09 -7.96 0.11
N ILE A 5 0.10 -8.44 1.35
CA ILE A 5 -1.09 -8.92 2.03
C ILE A 5 -1.59 -7.83 2.96
N ILE A 6 -2.78 -7.33 2.67
CA ILE A 6 -3.42 -6.26 3.43
C ILE A 6 -3.69 -6.73 4.86
N LYS A 7 -3.28 -5.91 5.83
CA LYS A 7 -3.73 -5.99 7.23
C LYS A 7 -4.82 -4.96 7.51
N ARG A 8 -4.64 -3.72 7.05
CA ARG A 8 -5.59 -2.63 7.28
C ARG A 8 -5.42 -1.53 6.25
N VAL A 9 -6.53 -0.85 5.92
CA VAL A 9 -6.54 0.39 5.14
C VAL A 9 -7.27 1.46 5.94
N PHE A 10 -6.74 2.67 5.99
CA PHE A 10 -7.39 3.79 6.65
C PHE A 10 -6.93 5.13 6.10
N THR A 11 -7.74 6.16 6.30
CA THR A 11 -7.39 7.54 5.95
C THR A 11 -7.01 8.33 7.20
N LEU A 12 -6.00 9.17 7.06
CA LEU A 12 -5.62 10.19 8.02
C LEU A 12 -6.14 11.54 7.48
N ASN A 13 -7.44 11.78 7.65
CA ASN A 13 -8.12 12.93 7.05
C ASN A 13 -7.45 14.28 7.39
N TYR A 14 -6.96 14.44 8.62
CA TYR A 14 -6.29 15.66 9.07
C TYR A 14 -4.96 15.96 8.35
N LYS A 15 -4.31 14.94 7.77
CA LYS A 15 -3.12 15.08 6.91
C LYS A 15 -3.41 14.87 5.43
N LYS A 16 -4.68 14.58 5.10
CA LYS A 16 -5.09 14.13 3.76
C LYS A 16 -4.24 12.97 3.22
N LYS A 17 -3.98 11.96 4.04
CA LYS A 17 -3.21 10.76 3.63
C LYS A 17 -4.08 9.50 3.64
N LEU A 18 -3.83 8.61 2.70
CA LEU A 18 -4.30 7.22 2.69
C LEU A 18 -3.15 6.33 3.12
N VAL A 19 -3.41 5.39 4.03
CA VAL A 19 -2.41 4.45 4.52
C VAL A 19 -2.91 3.03 4.29
N ILE A 20 -2.06 2.22 3.64
CA ILE A 20 -2.30 0.81 3.38
C ILE A 20 -1.23 0.02 4.13
N VAL A 21 -1.64 -0.74 5.14
CA VAL A 21 -0.78 -1.50 6.03
C VAL A 21 -0.88 -2.99 5.73
N GLY A 22 0.24 -3.70 5.74
CA GLY A 22 0.30 -5.10 5.38
C GLY A 22 1.68 -5.72 5.53
N ILE A 23 1.81 -6.96 5.03
CA ILE A 23 3.08 -7.68 4.98
C ILE A 23 3.46 -7.95 3.53
N ILE A 24 4.76 -7.93 3.25
CA ILE A 24 5.30 -8.25 1.93
C ILE A 24 5.65 -9.75 1.94
N LYS A 25 5.16 -10.49 0.95
CA LYS A 25 5.49 -11.90 0.74
C LYS A 25 6.20 -12.12 -0.58
N ASN A 26 6.98 -13.20 -0.60
CA ASN A 26 7.63 -13.78 -1.77
C ASN A 26 8.71 -12.88 -2.41
N VAL A 27 9.24 -11.90 -1.68
CA VAL A 27 10.34 -11.02 -2.12
C VAL A 27 11.24 -10.66 -0.94
N ASP A 28 12.50 -10.38 -1.23
CA ASP A 28 13.41 -9.73 -0.28
C ASP A 28 12.88 -8.31 0.00
N GLU A 29 12.36 -8.07 1.21
CA GLU A 29 11.75 -6.79 1.62
C GLU A 29 12.64 -5.57 1.31
N LYS A 30 13.96 -5.79 1.25
CA LYS A 30 14.98 -4.80 0.88
C LYS A 30 14.82 -4.17 -0.50
N ASN A 31 14.08 -4.82 -1.40
CA ASN A 31 13.83 -4.30 -2.74
C ASN A 31 12.60 -3.38 -2.80
N VAL A 32 11.85 -3.26 -1.71
CA VAL A 32 10.65 -2.43 -1.67
C VAL A 32 11.06 -1.01 -1.29
N ASN A 33 10.84 -0.07 -2.19
CA ASN A 33 11.18 1.35 -2.04
C ASN A 33 10.12 2.26 -2.68
N ASN A 34 10.32 3.56 -2.56
CA ASN A 34 9.38 4.57 -3.07
C ASN A 34 9.34 4.63 -4.62
N SER A 35 10.23 3.95 -5.34
CA SER A 35 10.14 3.81 -6.80
C SER A 35 9.10 2.75 -7.21
N ASN A 36 8.55 1.98 -6.27
CA ASN A 36 7.61 0.90 -6.56
C ASN A 36 6.15 1.37 -6.60
N SER A 37 5.27 0.50 -7.08
CA SER A 37 3.84 0.77 -7.16
C SER A 37 3.00 -0.40 -6.72
N LEU A 38 1.87 -0.11 -6.09
CA LEU A 38 0.81 -1.08 -5.83
C LEU A 38 -0.10 -1.20 -7.05
N VAL A 39 -0.47 -2.43 -7.39
CA VAL A 39 -1.46 -2.69 -8.43
C VAL A 39 -2.83 -2.85 -7.77
N ILE A 40 -3.67 -1.84 -7.91
CA ILE A 40 -5.05 -1.83 -7.44
C ILE A 40 -5.97 -2.25 -8.60
N ASN A 41 -6.99 -3.05 -8.30
CA ASN A 41 -7.96 -3.56 -9.29
C ASN A 41 -7.33 -4.18 -10.54
N ASN A 42 -6.18 -4.85 -10.38
CA ASN A 42 -5.38 -5.49 -11.43
C ASN A 42 -4.80 -4.59 -12.54
N ASN A 43 -5.21 -3.32 -12.65
CA ASN A 43 -4.87 -2.46 -13.79
C ASN A 43 -4.37 -1.06 -13.40
N VAL A 44 -4.59 -0.62 -12.16
CA VAL A 44 -4.21 0.72 -11.71
C VAL A 44 -2.91 0.65 -10.92
N ASN A 45 -1.87 1.33 -11.39
CA ASN A 45 -0.61 1.43 -10.68
C ASN A 45 -0.63 2.68 -9.80
N LEU A 46 -0.64 2.47 -8.48
CA LEU A 46 -0.56 3.53 -7.48
C LEU A 46 0.90 3.64 -6.98
N PRO A 47 1.63 4.72 -7.32
CA PRO A 47 3.02 4.89 -6.89
C PRO A 47 3.13 5.07 -5.38
N ILE A 48 4.05 4.35 -4.74
CA ILE A 48 4.30 4.47 -3.31
C ILE A 48 5.03 5.78 -3.04
N GLN A 49 4.40 6.69 -2.29
CA GLN A 49 5.01 7.99 -2.01
C GLN A 49 5.91 7.93 -0.77
N GLU A 50 5.45 7.23 0.27
CA GLU A 50 6.23 7.01 1.49
C GLU A 50 6.09 5.56 1.96
N LEU A 51 7.22 4.98 2.34
CA LEU A 51 7.34 3.70 3.00
C LEU A 51 7.63 3.91 4.49
N ASN A 52 6.78 3.36 5.35
CA ASN A 52 6.91 3.44 6.80
C ASN A 52 6.65 2.07 7.44
N GLU A 53 6.89 1.97 8.75
CA GLU A 53 6.50 0.83 9.57
C GLU A 53 5.33 1.20 10.49
N SER A 54 4.44 0.24 10.73
CA SER A 54 3.32 0.39 11.66
C SER A 54 3.30 -0.77 12.65
N LEU A 55 3.18 -0.46 13.94
CA LEU A 55 3.01 -1.45 14.99
C LEU A 55 1.51 -1.68 15.24
N ILE A 56 1.03 -2.90 14.98
CA ILE A 56 -0.37 -3.30 15.24
C ILE A 56 -0.33 -4.55 16.09
N GLU A 57 -0.96 -4.51 17.28
CA GLU A 57 -1.04 -5.68 18.19
C GLU A 57 0.35 -6.28 18.52
N GLY A 58 1.37 -5.43 18.64
CA GLY A 58 2.74 -5.86 18.94
C GLY A 58 3.50 -6.48 17.77
N LYS A 59 2.96 -6.45 16.55
CA LYS A 59 3.63 -6.90 15.33
C LYS A 59 3.92 -5.72 14.40
N THR A 60 5.11 -5.71 13.81
CA THR A 60 5.52 -4.72 12.83
C THR A 60 4.97 -5.10 11.46
N TYR A 61 4.39 -4.12 10.78
CA TYR A 61 3.87 -4.20 9.43
C TYR A 61 4.46 -3.09 8.57
N GLN A 62 4.51 -3.32 7.26
CA GLN A 62 4.87 -2.29 6.29
C GLN A 62 3.64 -1.41 6.02
N ALA A 63 3.85 -0.10 5.92
CA ALA A 63 2.83 0.90 5.69
C ALA A 63 3.18 1.75 4.47
N PHE A 64 2.39 1.63 3.42
CA PHE A 64 2.50 2.49 2.24
C PHE A 64 1.54 3.66 2.39
N THR A 65 2.07 4.87 2.23
CA THR A 65 1.30 6.11 2.40
C THR A 65 1.20 6.86 1.09
N PHE A 66 0.03 7.46 0.85
CA PHE A 66 -0.32 8.17 -0.37
C PHE A 66 -1.08 9.46 -0.04
N ASP A 67 -0.88 10.50 -0.82
CA ASP A 67 -1.63 11.75 -0.77
C ASP A 67 -3.05 11.54 -1.32
N LEU A 68 -4.07 11.78 -0.49
CA LEU A 68 -5.47 11.67 -0.91
C LEU A 68 -5.81 12.63 -2.05
N ASP A 69 -5.19 13.82 -2.08
CA ASP A 69 -5.39 14.81 -3.15
C ASP A 69 -4.88 14.31 -4.53
N THR A 70 -4.14 13.19 -4.58
CA THR A 70 -3.62 12.58 -5.81
C THR A 70 -4.39 11.35 -6.28
N ILE A 71 -5.38 10.90 -5.51
CA ILE A 71 -6.17 9.70 -5.76
C ILE A 71 -7.57 10.13 -6.20
N ASP A 72 -8.03 9.67 -7.35
CA ASP A 72 -9.40 9.93 -7.79
C ASP A 72 -10.43 9.23 -6.87
N GLU A 73 -11.65 9.76 -6.83
CA GLU A 73 -12.67 9.30 -5.89
C GLU A 73 -13.07 7.83 -6.12
N ASP A 74 -13.13 7.38 -7.38
CA ASP A 74 -13.47 5.99 -7.72
C ASP A 74 -12.39 5.02 -7.24
N LEU A 75 -11.11 5.35 -7.50
CA LEU A 75 -9.98 4.57 -7.00
C LEU A 75 -9.92 4.56 -5.47
N LEU A 76 -10.20 5.69 -4.82
CA LEU A 76 -10.26 5.75 -3.36
C LEU A 76 -11.35 4.81 -2.82
N GLN A 77 -12.55 4.83 -3.42
CA GLN A 77 -13.65 3.94 -3.06
C GLN A 77 -13.28 2.46 -3.20
N ASP A 78 -12.43 2.12 -4.16
CA ASP A 78 -11.97 0.75 -4.33
C ASP A 78 -10.87 0.36 -3.34
N ILE A 79 -9.95 1.28 -3.03
CA ILE A 79 -8.91 1.04 -2.03
C ILE A 79 -9.50 0.85 -0.62
N ILE A 80 -10.50 1.64 -0.23
CA ILE A 80 -11.12 1.50 1.10
C ILE A 80 -11.92 0.20 1.26
N LYS A 81 -12.33 -0.44 0.16
CA LYS A 81 -13.01 -1.74 0.17
C LYS A 81 -12.04 -2.92 0.31
N LEU A 82 -10.73 -2.70 0.20
CA LEU A 82 -9.73 -3.75 0.39
C LEU A 82 -9.84 -4.32 1.81
N LYS A 83 -9.84 -5.65 1.90
CA LYS A 83 -10.05 -6.36 3.16
C LYS A 83 -8.75 -6.94 3.70
N GLU A 84 -8.72 -7.15 5.01
CA GLU A 84 -7.65 -7.93 5.64
C GLU A 84 -7.50 -9.30 4.97
N GLY A 85 -6.25 -9.71 4.73
CA GLY A 85 -5.89 -10.96 4.06
C GLY A 85 -5.90 -10.87 2.53
N GLN A 86 -6.40 -9.77 1.94
CA GLN A 86 -6.40 -9.61 0.49
C GLN A 86 -4.98 -9.42 -0.06
N GLU A 87 -4.69 -10.11 -1.16
CA GLU A 87 -3.42 -10.01 -1.86
C GLU A 87 -3.49 -8.94 -2.96
N ILE A 88 -2.52 -8.02 -2.97
CA ILE A 88 -2.32 -7.06 -4.05
C ILE A 88 -0.88 -7.18 -4.58
N LYS A 89 -0.69 -6.88 -5.87
CA LYS A 89 0.64 -7.00 -6.49
C LYS A 89 1.46 -5.75 -6.21
N ILE A 90 2.76 -5.95 -6.02
CA ILE A 90 3.78 -4.88 -6.02
C ILE A 90 4.58 -5.00 -7.32
N ILE A 91 4.65 -3.91 -8.07
CA ILE A 91 5.52 -3.76 -9.23
C ILE A 91 6.77 -2.99 -8.79
N TYR A 92 7.92 -3.62 -9.01
CA TYR A 92 9.22 -3.00 -8.78
C TYR A 92 9.62 -2.21 -10.01
N ARG A 93 10.00 -0.94 -9.82
CA ARG A 93 10.87 -0.28 -10.79
C ARG A 93 12.29 -0.57 -10.35
N LEU A 94 13.01 -1.30 -11.21
CA LEU A 94 14.45 -1.44 -11.10
C LEU A 94 15.01 -0.17 -11.74
N ASP A 95 15.62 0.68 -10.91
CA ASP A 95 16.45 1.78 -11.37
C ASP A 95 17.78 1.22 -11.92
#